data_AF-A0A8S0UFW6-F1
#
_entry.id   AF-A0A8S0UFW6-F1
#
_cell.length_a   1.000
_cell.length_b   1.000
_cell.length_c   1.000
_cell.angle_alpha   90.00
_cell.angle_beta   90.00
_cell.angle_gamma   90.00
#
_symmetry.space_group_name_H-M   'P 1'
#
loop_
_entity.id
_entity.type
_entity.pdbx_description
1 polymer ?
#
loop_
_entity_poly.entity_id
_entity_poly.type
_entity_poly.pdbx_seq_one_letter_code
_entity_poly.pdbx_strand_id
1 'polypeptide(L)'
;METSNYGATAEQQPIAAETGKSGLMAEQPPVEMPEGKKMMSLLVAIDDSDESFYALEWILDKLFKYSGGTTPPTAEQESKVVTIVHVMEPLPRYAFPGGYVVESASKAQEQNGARILSRAFEMCRDKMVKAKTLILEGDPKDRICRAVEEMNIDLLVVSSRGLGQIKRAFLGSVSDYCAHHAKCAVLVVKPPKKSSP
;
A
#
# COMPACT_ATOMS: atom_id res chain seq x y z
N MET A 1 -26.71 38.58 -82.76
CA MET A 1 -26.34 39.88 -82.19
C MET A 1 -27.45 40.28 -81.23
N GLU A 2 -27.12 40.72 -80.01
CA GLU A 2 -27.83 41.73 -79.18
C GLU A 2 -29.36 41.64 -78.98
N THR A 3 -30.01 42.00 -77.86
CA THR A 3 -29.68 42.25 -76.43
C THR A 3 -30.88 41.66 -75.62
N SER A 4 -31.11 41.79 -74.31
CA SER A 4 -30.53 42.60 -73.22
C SER A 4 -30.64 41.84 -71.87
N ASN A 5 -30.74 42.54 -70.74
CA ASN A 5 -30.85 41.98 -69.39
C ASN A 5 -31.79 42.80 -68.49
N TYR A 6 -31.98 42.33 -67.24
CA TYR A 6 -32.74 42.92 -66.10
C TYR A 6 -34.27 42.75 -66.12
N GLY A 7 -34.94 42.35 -65.03
CA GLY A 7 -34.51 41.93 -63.68
C GLY A 7 -35.77 41.74 -62.80
N ALA A 8 -35.75 41.25 -61.55
CA ALA A 8 -34.73 40.69 -60.66
C ALA A 8 -35.48 39.79 -59.62
N THR A 9 -34.95 39.11 -58.59
CA THR A 9 -33.69 39.12 -57.82
C THR A 9 -33.31 37.68 -57.40
N ALA A 10 -32.14 37.47 -56.78
CA ALA A 10 -31.77 36.22 -56.10
C ALA A 10 -30.75 36.50 -54.97
N GLU A 11 -30.95 35.91 -53.79
CA GLU A 11 -29.94 35.83 -52.72
C GLU A 11 -29.73 34.37 -52.29
N GLN A 12 -28.54 33.85 -52.58
CA GLN A 12 -27.89 32.71 -51.91
C GLN A 12 -26.41 33.10 -51.82
N GLN A 13 -25.75 32.93 -50.66
CA GLN A 13 -24.83 31.82 -50.31
C GLN A 13 -23.94 32.30 -49.12
N PRO A 14 -23.02 31.49 -48.53
CA PRO A 14 -23.20 30.22 -47.81
C PRO A 14 -22.39 30.19 -46.47
N ILE A 15 -22.30 29.04 -45.75
CA ILE A 15 -21.05 28.29 -45.34
C ILE A 15 -21.18 27.41 -44.07
N ALA A 16 -20.48 26.25 -44.09
CA ALA A 16 -19.92 25.42 -42.98
C ALA A 16 -20.89 24.78 -41.94
N ALA A 17 -21.00 23.44 -41.85
CA ALA A 17 -20.14 22.45 -41.14
C ALA A 17 -20.42 22.37 -39.61
N GLU A 18 -20.45 21.22 -38.89
CA GLU A 18 -19.88 19.87 -39.15
C GLU A 18 -20.54 18.73 -38.29
N THR A 19 -20.37 17.47 -38.73
CA THR A 19 -20.33 16.17 -38.00
C THR A 19 -21.23 15.79 -36.79
N GLY A 20 -22.12 14.80 -37.03
CA GLY A 20 -21.96 13.44 -36.48
C GLY A 20 -22.51 13.07 -35.07
N LYS A 21 -23.69 12.41 -35.03
CA LYS A 21 -24.08 11.46 -33.95
C LYS A 21 -24.77 10.22 -34.54
N SER A 22 -24.35 9.03 -34.09
CA SER A 22 -24.89 7.73 -34.52
C SER A 22 -25.24 6.86 -33.31
N GLY A 23 -26.45 6.29 -33.31
CA GLY A 23 -26.83 5.07 -32.59
C GLY A 23 -26.73 5.07 -31.06
N LEU A 24 -27.89 5.20 -30.38
CA LEU A 24 -28.05 4.67 -29.02
C LEU A 24 -28.87 3.37 -29.11
N MET A 25 -28.25 2.23 -28.76
CA MET A 25 -28.97 0.99 -28.46
C MET A 25 -29.05 0.82 -26.95
N ALA A 26 -30.05 0.06 -26.49
CA ALA A 26 -30.48 0.01 -25.09
C ALA A 26 -29.38 -0.41 -24.10
N GLU A 27 -29.28 0.30 -22.98
CA GLU A 27 -28.58 -0.18 -21.79
C GLU A 27 -29.36 -1.35 -21.17
N GLN A 28 -28.66 -2.45 -20.91
CA GLN A 28 -29.18 -3.57 -20.13
C GLN A 28 -29.18 -3.21 -18.63
N PRO A 29 -30.06 -3.81 -17.81
CA PRO A 29 -30.05 -3.57 -16.37
C PRO A 29 -28.71 -4.02 -15.74
N PRO A 30 -28.34 -3.48 -14.56
CA PRO A 30 -27.10 -3.85 -13.90
C PRO A 30 -27.01 -5.36 -13.65
N VAL A 31 -25.90 -5.97 -14.05
CA VAL A 31 -25.58 -7.35 -13.69
C VAL A 31 -25.25 -7.37 -12.19
N GLU A 32 -26.17 -7.88 -11.37
CA GLU A 32 -25.88 -8.13 -9.96
C GLU A 32 -24.79 -9.21 -9.83
N MET A 33 -23.63 -8.80 -9.34
CA MET A 33 -22.53 -9.71 -9.03
C MET A 33 -22.87 -10.50 -7.76
N PRO A 34 -22.66 -11.84 -7.74
CA PRO A 34 -22.80 -12.62 -6.50
C PRO A 34 -21.81 -12.12 -5.44
N GLU A 35 -22.17 -12.22 -4.15
CA GLU A 35 -21.41 -11.66 -3.03
C GLU A 35 -19.90 -11.97 -3.10
N GLY A 36 -19.14 -10.97 -3.56
CA GLY A 36 -17.71 -11.10 -3.80
C GLY A 36 -16.96 -11.29 -2.48
N LYS A 37 -16.17 -12.36 -2.40
CA LYS A 37 -15.28 -12.62 -1.27
C LYS A 37 -14.32 -11.45 -1.08
N LYS A 38 -14.56 -10.60 -0.07
CA LYS A 38 -13.74 -9.41 0.24
C LYS A 38 -12.24 -9.75 0.16
N MET A 39 -11.51 -9.08 -0.74
CA MET A 39 -10.07 -9.25 -0.83
C MET A 39 -9.41 -8.80 0.47
N MET A 40 -8.66 -9.72 1.08
CA MET A 40 -8.01 -9.54 2.37
C MET A 40 -6.88 -8.52 2.28
N SER A 41 -7.05 -7.39 2.97
CA SER A 41 -6.07 -6.31 3.05
C SER A 41 -5.01 -6.61 4.12
N LEU A 42 -3.74 -6.40 3.77
CA LEU A 42 -2.59 -6.81 4.58
C LEU A 42 -1.69 -5.62 4.90
N LEU A 43 -1.37 -5.43 6.19
CA LEU A 43 -0.40 -4.44 6.65
C LEU A 43 0.79 -5.14 7.32
N VAL A 44 2.02 -4.77 6.96
CA VAL A 44 3.25 -5.24 7.60
C VAL A 44 3.96 -4.06 8.24
N ALA A 45 4.17 -4.09 9.55
CA ALA A 45 4.98 -3.09 10.23
C ALA A 45 6.45 -3.53 10.26
N ILE A 46 7.35 -2.64 9.83
CA ILE A 46 8.79 -2.89 9.70
C ILE A 46 9.60 -1.79 10.39
N ASP A 47 10.68 -2.21 11.03
CA ASP A 47 11.74 -1.39 11.63
C ASP A 47 13.10 -1.77 11.00
N ASP A 48 14.22 -1.27 11.53
CA ASP A 48 15.55 -1.66 11.04
C ASP A 48 16.07 -2.93 11.75
N SER A 49 15.20 -3.95 11.93
CA SER A 49 15.59 -5.24 12.52
C SER A 49 15.45 -6.40 11.53
N ASP A 50 16.38 -7.36 11.60
CA ASP A 50 16.30 -8.57 10.78
C ASP A 50 15.03 -9.39 11.09
N GLU A 51 14.51 -9.31 12.33
CA GLU A 51 13.26 -9.92 12.74
C GLU A 51 12.04 -9.41 11.94
N SER A 52 11.97 -8.13 11.58
CA SER A 52 10.84 -7.57 10.83
C SER A 52 10.98 -7.78 9.32
N PHE A 53 12.20 -7.73 8.76
CA PHE A 53 12.45 -8.19 7.40
C PHE A 53 12.19 -9.70 7.24
N TYR A 54 12.50 -10.52 8.24
CA TYR A 54 12.13 -11.94 8.26
C TYR A 54 10.61 -12.13 8.27
N ALA A 55 9.88 -11.32 9.03
CA ALA A 55 8.41 -11.35 9.04
C ALA A 55 7.83 -11.07 7.64
N LEU A 56 8.39 -10.09 6.93
CA LEU A 56 8.04 -9.80 5.55
C LEU A 56 8.37 -10.97 4.62
N GLU A 57 9.59 -11.51 4.65
CA GLU A 57 9.93 -12.65 3.78
C GLU A 57 9.01 -13.85 4.04
N TRP A 58 8.75 -14.16 5.31
CA TRP A 58 7.88 -15.27 5.70
C TRP A 58 6.48 -15.12 5.11
N ILE A 59 5.86 -13.93 5.15
CA ILE A 59 4.52 -13.75 4.57
C ILE A 59 4.53 -13.85 3.04
N LEU A 60 5.55 -13.30 2.37
CA LEU A 60 5.68 -13.39 0.90
C LEU A 60 5.82 -14.86 0.49
N ASP A 61 6.60 -15.63 1.23
CA ASP A 61 6.82 -17.05 0.96
C ASP A 61 5.63 -17.96 1.33
N LYS A 62 4.74 -17.56 2.23
CA LYS A 62 3.61 -18.41 2.69
C LYS A 62 2.23 -17.98 2.18
N LEU A 63 1.94 -16.69 2.10
CA LEU A 63 0.61 -16.16 1.72
C LEU A 63 0.48 -15.86 0.22
N PHE A 64 1.60 -15.69 -0.50
CA PHE A 64 1.60 -15.30 -1.92
C PHE A 64 2.11 -16.40 -2.86
N LYS A 65 2.89 -17.39 -2.38
CA LYS A 65 3.30 -18.55 -3.19
C LYS A 65 2.19 -19.60 -3.40
N TYR A 66 1.08 -19.55 -2.65
CA TYR A 66 0.01 -20.57 -2.71
C TYR A 66 -1.09 -20.29 -3.75
N SER A 67 -0.72 -19.72 -4.91
CA SER A 67 -1.59 -19.63 -6.10
C SER A 67 -1.27 -20.73 -7.14
N GLY A 68 -0.46 -21.72 -6.76
CA GLY A 68 0.05 -22.80 -7.62
C GLY A 68 -0.95 -23.89 -8.00
N GLY A 69 -2.17 -23.51 -8.40
CA GLY A 69 -2.98 -24.38 -9.26
C GLY A 69 -2.34 -24.45 -10.65
N THR A 70 -2.43 -25.59 -11.33
CA THR A 70 -1.86 -25.81 -12.68
C THR A 70 -2.58 -25.06 -13.80
N THR A 71 -3.58 -24.25 -13.49
CA THR A 71 -4.27 -23.35 -14.40
C THR A 71 -3.48 -22.04 -14.56
N PRO A 72 -3.19 -21.57 -15.80
CA PRO A 72 -2.63 -20.24 -15.99
C PRO A 72 -3.57 -19.18 -15.40
N PRO A 73 -3.05 -18.05 -14.88
CA PRO A 73 -3.88 -16.96 -14.39
C PRO A 73 -4.89 -16.50 -15.45
N THR A 74 -6.18 -16.72 -15.21
CA THR A 74 -7.21 -15.87 -15.80
C THR A 74 -7.04 -14.45 -15.27
N ALA A 75 -7.46 -13.45 -16.06
CA ALA A 75 -7.23 -12.03 -15.76
C ALA A 75 -7.89 -11.51 -14.46
N GLU A 76 -8.66 -12.37 -13.79
CA GLU A 76 -9.38 -12.15 -12.54
C GLU A 76 -8.60 -12.57 -11.28
N GLN A 77 -7.32 -12.94 -11.39
CA GLN A 77 -6.47 -13.08 -10.21
C GLN A 77 -6.26 -11.72 -9.53
N GLU A 78 -7.18 -11.38 -8.62
CA GLU A 78 -7.14 -10.21 -7.77
C GLU A 78 -5.76 -10.09 -7.11
N SER A 79 -5.02 -9.07 -7.53
CA SER A 79 -3.66 -8.88 -7.08
C SER A 79 -3.65 -8.38 -5.65
N LYS A 80 -3.57 -9.29 -4.68
CA LYS A 80 -3.35 -8.96 -3.26
C LYS A 80 -2.21 -7.95 -3.14
N VAL A 81 -2.49 -6.78 -2.58
CA VAL A 81 -1.51 -5.72 -2.34
C VAL A 81 -1.08 -5.74 -0.88
N VAL A 82 0.24 -5.68 -0.65
CA VAL A 82 0.81 -5.55 0.70
C VAL A 82 1.06 -4.08 1.03
N THR A 83 0.51 -3.58 2.12
CA THR A 83 0.88 -2.26 2.67
C THR A 83 2.01 -2.44 3.67
N ILE A 84 3.16 -1.83 3.41
CA ILE A 84 4.34 -1.87 4.28
C ILE A 84 4.44 -0.53 5.01
N VAL A 85 4.49 -0.56 6.34
CA VAL A 85 4.54 0.63 7.19
C VAL A 85 5.84 0.66 7.98
N HIS A 86 6.49 1.82 7.98
CA HIS A 86 7.53 2.17 8.94
C HIS A 86 7.04 3.34 9.81
N VAL A 87 7.26 3.29 11.13
CA VAL A 87 6.93 4.39 12.02
C VAL A 87 8.20 5.09 12.49
N MET A 88 8.26 6.39 12.21
CA MET A 88 9.31 7.31 12.61
C MET A 88 8.96 7.92 13.98
N GLU A 89 9.64 7.49 15.03
CA GLU A 89 9.48 8.06 16.38
C GLU A 89 10.01 9.51 16.44
N PRO A 90 9.24 10.48 16.94
CA PRO A 90 9.69 11.87 16.97
C PRO A 90 10.91 12.03 17.89
N LEU A 91 11.97 12.64 17.37
CA LEU A 91 13.20 12.86 18.13
C LEU A 91 12.91 13.64 19.44
N PRO A 92 13.28 13.10 20.62
CA PRO A 92 12.97 13.73 21.89
C PRO A 92 13.72 15.06 22.01
N ARG A 93 12.99 16.18 21.97
CA ARG A 93 13.55 17.55 22.01
C ARG A 93 14.51 17.77 23.19
N TYR A 94 14.25 17.12 24.31
CA TYR A 94 15.06 17.17 25.54
C TYR A 94 16.47 16.58 25.39
N ALA A 95 16.73 15.76 24.36
CA ALA A 95 18.04 15.17 24.09
C ALA A 95 19.01 16.15 23.38
N PHE A 96 18.53 17.33 22.97
CA PHE A 96 19.31 18.32 22.23
C PHE A 96 19.44 19.64 23.02
N PRO A 97 20.65 20.25 23.08
CA PRO A 97 20.84 21.56 23.70
C PRO A 97 19.88 22.61 23.11
N GLY A 98 19.18 23.33 23.98
CA GLY A 98 18.20 24.36 23.57
C GLY A 98 16.84 23.83 23.09
N GLY A 99 16.60 22.52 23.05
CA GLY A 99 15.29 21.95 22.68
C GLY A 99 15.01 21.93 21.16
N TYR A 100 16.01 22.25 20.33
CA TYR A 100 15.93 22.22 18.89
C TYR A 100 16.40 20.86 18.35
N VAL A 101 15.57 20.21 17.53
CA VAL A 101 16.02 19.08 16.71
C VAL A 101 16.95 19.64 15.63
N VAL A 102 18.17 19.11 15.54
CA VAL A 102 19.13 19.52 14.50
C VAL A 102 18.63 18.99 13.15
N GLU A 103 18.63 19.83 12.12
CA GLU A 103 18.11 19.47 10.79
C GLU A 103 18.81 18.23 10.19
N SER A 104 20.10 18.03 10.49
CA SER A 104 20.84 16.83 10.09
C SER A 104 20.31 15.55 10.74
N ALA A 105 19.78 15.61 11.97
CA ALA A 105 19.18 14.47 12.65
C ALA A 105 17.82 14.09 12.04
N SER A 106 16.99 15.09 11.68
CA SER A 106 15.74 14.86 10.93
C SER A 106 16.02 14.19 9.59
N LYS A 107 16.93 14.77 8.79
CA LYS A 107 17.32 14.23 7.48
C LYS A 107 17.90 12.81 7.58
N ALA A 108 18.72 12.53 8.58
CA ALA A 108 19.25 11.18 8.81
C ALA A 108 18.13 10.17 9.15
N GLN A 109 17.12 10.59 9.91
CA GLN A 109 15.99 9.74 10.27
C GLN A 109 15.06 9.47 9.07
N GLU A 110 14.75 10.51 8.29
CA GLU A 110 13.98 10.40 7.03
C GLU A 110 14.68 9.48 6.02
N GLN A 111 16.00 9.66 5.83
CA GLN A 111 16.83 8.79 4.98
C GLN A 111 16.83 7.34 5.47
N ASN A 112 16.85 7.13 6.79
CA ASN A 112 16.79 5.79 7.37
C ASN A 112 15.43 5.12 7.09
N GLY A 113 14.32 5.84 7.31
CA GLY A 113 12.97 5.35 7.00
C GLY A 113 12.78 5.02 5.52
N ALA A 114 13.29 5.87 4.63
CA ALA A 114 13.30 5.63 3.19
C ALA A 114 14.13 4.38 2.81
N ARG A 115 15.30 4.17 3.43
CA ARG A 115 16.13 2.96 3.22
C ARG A 115 15.41 1.69 3.66
N ILE A 116 14.76 1.70 4.84
CA ILE A 116 14.01 0.57 5.39
C ILE A 116 12.89 0.16 4.42
N LEU A 117 12.06 1.12 4.01
CA LEU A 117 10.95 0.87 3.09
C LEU A 117 11.40 0.48 1.68
N SER A 118 12.51 1.04 1.21
CA SER A 118 13.13 0.63 -0.07
C SER A 118 13.55 -0.85 -0.03
N ARG A 119 14.32 -1.28 1.00
CA ARG A 119 14.69 -2.70 1.20
C ARG A 119 13.46 -3.61 1.22
N ALA A 120 12.40 -3.20 1.92
CA ALA A 120 11.16 -3.96 2.03
C ALA A 120 10.39 -4.04 0.69
N PHE A 121 10.34 -2.95 -0.08
CA PHE A 121 9.69 -2.91 -1.38
C PHE A 121 10.41 -3.80 -2.42
N GLU A 122 11.74 -3.78 -2.44
CA GLU A 122 12.56 -4.64 -3.30
C GLU A 122 12.27 -6.13 -3.02
N MET A 123 12.16 -6.53 -1.74
CA MET A 123 11.79 -7.90 -1.36
C MET A 123 10.41 -8.33 -1.89
N CYS A 124 9.44 -7.42 -1.93
CA CYS A 124 8.14 -7.69 -2.55
C CYS A 124 8.22 -7.81 -4.07
N ARG A 125 8.96 -6.91 -4.73
CA ARG A 125 9.17 -6.91 -6.19
C ARG A 125 9.83 -8.22 -6.64
N ASP A 126 10.86 -8.68 -5.93
CA ASP A 126 11.61 -9.90 -6.26
C ASP A 126 10.75 -11.18 -6.11
N LYS A 127 9.63 -11.11 -5.37
CA LYS A 127 8.62 -12.16 -5.24
C LYS A 127 7.39 -11.90 -6.13
N MET A 128 7.43 -10.89 -7.01
CA MET A 128 6.34 -10.42 -7.89
C MET A 128 5.05 -10.01 -7.15
N VAL A 129 5.17 -9.55 -5.90
CA VAL A 129 4.05 -9.09 -5.08
C VAL A 129 3.91 -7.57 -5.18
N LYS A 130 2.69 -7.09 -5.49
CA LYS A 130 2.39 -5.65 -5.49
C LYS A 130 2.44 -5.11 -4.06
N ALA A 131 3.22 -4.06 -3.83
CA ALA A 131 3.35 -3.42 -2.53
C ALA A 131 3.07 -1.92 -2.59
N LYS A 132 2.62 -1.37 -1.47
CA LYS A 132 2.58 0.07 -1.15
C LYS A 132 3.47 0.29 0.06
N THR A 133 4.16 1.42 0.14
CA THR A 133 4.97 1.81 1.30
C THR A 133 4.42 3.08 1.94
N LEU A 134 4.53 3.20 3.26
CA LEU A 134 4.03 4.33 4.03
C LEU A 134 4.95 4.61 5.23
N ILE A 135 5.36 5.86 5.39
CA ILE A 135 5.98 6.37 6.62
C ILE A 135 4.88 7.00 7.48
N LEU A 136 4.84 6.67 8.76
CA LEU A 136 4.01 7.32 9.78
C LEU A 136 4.91 7.99 10.81
N GLU A 137 4.44 9.05 11.47
CA GLU A 137 5.18 9.73 12.54
C GLU A 137 4.48 9.58 13.90
N GLY A 138 5.23 9.29 14.97
CA GLY A 138 4.70 9.15 16.33
C GLY A 138 5.11 7.87 17.02
N ASP A 139 4.39 7.49 18.09
CA ASP A 139 4.61 6.20 18.78
C ASP A 139 4.17 5.03 17.87
N PRO A 140 5.02 4.00 17.65
CA PRO A 140 4.71 2.88 16.76
C PRO A 140 3.46 2.11 17.16
N LYS A 141 3.20 1.92 18.45
CA LYS A 141 2.06 1.16 18.98
C LYS A 141 0.75 1.81 18.56
N ASP A 142 0.66 3.12 18.76
CA ASP A 142 -0.52 3.92 18.41
C ASP A 142 -0.66 4.10 16.90
N ARG A 143 0.43 4.45 16.20
CA ARG A 143 0.37 4.71 14.75
C ARG A 143 0.01 3.45 13.96
N ILE A 144 0.51 2.27 14.34
CA ILE A 144 0.15 1.00 13.68
C ILE A 144 -1.33 0.66 13.91
N CYS A 145 -1.83 0.77 15.15
CA CYS A 145 -3.23 0.45 15.45
C CYS A 145 -4.20 1.41 14.74
N ARG A 146 -3.89 2.73 14.69
CA ARG A 146 -4.69 3.70 13.93
C ARG A 146 -4.66 3.43 12.43
N ALA A 147 -3.49 3.12 11.88
CA ALA A 147 -3.33 2.78 10.47
C ALA A 147 -4.15 1.53 10.06
N VAL A 148 -4.25 0.55 10.95
CA VAL A 148 -5.13 -0.62 10.79
C VAL A 148 -6.59 -0.21 10.64
N GLU A 149 -7.08 0.68 11.52
CA GLU A 149 -8.47 1.16 11.48
C GLU A 149 -8.74 2.06 10.27
N GLU A 150 -7.91 3.08 10.05
CA GLU A 150 -8.05 4.07 8.97
C GLU A 150 -8.03 3.42 7.58
N MET A 151 -7.22 2.37 7.37
CA MET A 151 -7.14 1.64 6.11
C MET A 151 -8.03 0.38 6.06
N ASN A 152 -8.84 0.10 7.09
CA ASN A 152 -9.72 -1.07 7.19
C ASN A 152 -8.99 -2.41 6.97
N ILE A 153 -7.79 -2.53 7.55
CA ILE A 153 -6.89 -3.68 7.38
C ILE A 153 -7.49 -4.94 7.99
N ASP A 154 -7.49 -6.04 7.24
CA ASP A 154 -8.01 -7.34 7.69
C ASP A 154 -6.96 -8.15 8.48
N LEU A 155 -5.67 -7.99 8.16
CA LEU A 155 -4.56 -8.63 8.86
C LEU A 155 -3.35 -7.70 9.05
N LEU A 156 -2.95 -7.50 10.29
CA LEU A 156 -1.70 -6.88 10.70
C LEU A 156 -0.61 -7.95 10.90
N VAL A 157 0.56 -7.72 10.32
CA VAL A 157 1.76 -8.55 10.49
C VAL A 157 2.82 -7.74 11.23
N VAL A 158 3.32 -8.32 12.31
CA VAL A 158 4.40 -7.75 13.14
C VAL A 158 5.43 -8.83 13.45
N SER A 159 6.68 -8.43 13.66
CA SER A 159 7.69 -9.34 14.22
C SER A 159 7.46 -9.56 15.72
N SER A 160 7.84 -10.74 16.20
CA SER A 160 7.80 -11.06 17.63
C SER A 160 8.68 -10.15 18.49
N ARG A 161 9.71 -9.52 17.91
CA ARG A 161 10.72 -8.64 18.55
C ARG A 161 11.25 -7.63 17.51
N GLY A 162 11.81 -6.52 17.99
CA GLY A 162 12.54 -5.51 17.21
C GLY A 162 13.83 -5.10 17.94
N LEU A 163 14.35 -3.88 17.71
CA LEU A 163 15.66 -3.42 18.25
C LEU A 163 15.88 -3.60 19.78
N GLY A 164 14.82 -3.66 20.59
CA GLY A 164 14.89 -3.93 22.04
C GLY A 164 15.16 -5.40 22.39
N GLN A 165 16.43 -5.82 22.36
CA GLN A 165 16.86 -7.20 22.63
C GLN A 165 16.62 -7.70 24.09
N ILE A 166 15.40 -8.17 24.39
CA ILE A 166 15.12 -8.91 25.64
C ILE A 166 15.41 -10.40 25.44
N LYS A 167 16.31 -10.97 26.25
CA LYS A 167 16.82 -12.36 26.16
C LYS A 167 15.83 -13.46 26.63
N ARG A 168 14.52 -13.20 26.73
CA ARG A 168 13.52 -14.15 27.25
C ARG A 168 12.26 -14.24 26.38
N ALA A 169 11.38 -15.18 26.70
CA ALA A 169 10.24 -15.61 25.88
C ALA A 169 9.04 -14.64 25.83
N PHE A 170 9.30 -13.33 25.81
CA PHE A 170 8.28 -12.28 25.73
C PHE A 170 8.16 -11.73 24.31
N LEU A 171 6.99 -11.16 24.01
CA LEU A 171 6.79 -10.33 22.82
C LEU A 171 7.51 -8.99 22.98
N GLY A 172 7.85 -8.35 21.85
CA GLY A 172 8.30 -6.97 21.82
C GLY A 172 7.17 -6.01 22.18
N SER A 173 7.50 -4.84 22.70
CA SER A 173 6.52 -3.84 23.18
C SER A 173 5.48 -3.40 22.14
N VAL A 174 5.86 -3.40 20.85
CA VAL A 174 4.96 -3.06 19.74
C VAL A 174 4.04 -4.24 19.38
N SER A 175 4.58 -5.46 19.25
CA SER A 175 3.76 -6.63 18.90
C SER A 175 2.85 -7.08 20.02
N ASP A 176 3.27 -6.95 21.28
CA ASP A 176 2.42 -7.13 22.46
C ASP A 176 1.25 -6.14 22.47
N TYR A 177 1.52 -4.84 22.27
CA TYR A 177 0.45 -3.84 22.23
C TYR A 177 -0.51 -4.08 21.07
N CYS A 178 0.01 -4.32 19.86
CA CYS A 178 -0.82 -4.57 18.68
C CYS A 178 -1.73 -5.79 18.87
N ALA A 179 -1.22 -6.88 19.46
CA ALA A 179 -2.01 -8.09 19.73
C ALA A 179 -3.20 -7.86 20.69
N HIS A 180 -3.15 -6.83 21.54
CA HIS A 180 -4.22 -6.47 22.47
C HIS A 180 -5.13 -5.33 21.97
N HIS A 181 -4.67 -4.46 21.06
CA HIS A 181 -5.35 -3.21 20.71
C HIS A 181 -5.71 -3.04 19.23
N ALA A 182 -5.10 -3.78 18.30
CA ALA A 182 -5.43 -3.66 16.88
C ALA A 182 -6.81 -4.26 16.58
N LYS A 183 -7.66 -3.51 15.85
CA LYS A 183 -9.02 -3.94 15.48
C LYS A 183 -9.06 -4.89 14.26
N CYS A 184 -8.08 -5.77 14.13
CA CYS A 184 -8.00 -6.78 13.07
C CYS A 184 -7.29 -8.05 13.55
N ALA A 185 -7.17 -9.06 12.68
CA ALA A 185 -6.34 -10.22 13.00
C ALA A 185 -4.86 -9.79 13.10
N VAL A 186 -4.12 -10.31 14.09
CA VAL A 186 -2.69 -10.01 14.27
C VAL A 186 -1.86 -11.28 14.12
N LEU A 187 -0.97 -11.31 13.12
CA LEU A 187 0.03 -12.35 12.93
C LEU A 187 1.38 -11.87 13.49
N VAL A 188 1.81 -12.50 14.57
CA VAL A 188 3.13 -12.28 15.16
C VAL A 188 4.12 -13.31 14.60
N VAL A 189 5.04 -12.89 13.74
CA VAL A 189 6.03 -13.78 13.13
C VAL A 189 7.29 -13.86 14.01
N LYS A 190 7.71 -15.10 14.32
CA LYS A 190 8.91 -15.38 15.12
C LYS A 190 9.96 -16.08 14.25
N PRO A 191 11.16 -15.50 14.06
CA PRO A 191 12.22 -16.19 13.35
C PRO A 191 12.67 -17.45 14.12
N PRO A 192 13.17 -18.48 13.40
CA PRO A 192 13.75 -19.66 14.03
C PRO A 192 14.90 -19.24 14.94
N LYS A 193 15.11 -20.01 16.02
CA LYS A 193 16.30 -19.82 16.85
C LYS A 193 17.53 -20.06 15.99
N LYS A 194 18.41 -19.06 15.86
CA LYS A 194 19.80 -19.32 15.44
C LYS A 194 20.37 -20.28 16.48
N SER A 195 20.61 -21.54 16.11
CA SER A 195 21.33 -22.47 16.96
C SER A 195 22.74 -21.93 17.14
N SER A 196 23.14 -21.67 18.38
CA SER A 196 24.55 -21.55 18.70
C SER A 196 25.25 -22.84 18.28
N PRO A 197 26.37 -22.78 17.54
CA PRO A 197 27.27 -23.93 17.42
C PRO A 197 27.86 -24.30 18.79
#